data_AF-A0A3L9Y920-F1
#
_entry.id   AF-A0A3L9Y920-F1
#
_cell.length_a   1.000
_cell.length_b   1.000
_cell.length_c   1.000
_cell.angle_alpha   90.00
_cell.angle_beta   90.00
_cell.angle_gamma   90.00
#
_symmetry.space_group_name_H-M   'P 1'
#
loop_
_entity.id
_entity.type
_entity.pdbx_description
1 polymer ?
#
loop_
_entity_poly.entity_id
_entity_poly.type
_entity_poly.pdbx_seq_one_letter_code
_entity_poly.pdbx_strand_id
1 'polypeptide(L)'
;MARSSYTLYLAKDVRGDFSEYLTENATVRIGTSGHQQINVPNFGERAVLHVFRTASDAPPWMKKLKTRVPELVLFERRSGAAVLIAEVGANVVVLTFAHGWMLLDEKKFVADFGLLVAVNALDSSKLKRLERSNLGDAMQGVAQSPFQRDFRSFGIDDALDLVRKLSGETSQGSSLDTLTGARSLKITGEYVLDDLPPLIPEIVNLYQSKDYQNTPFSVLDFVRPVVDRVLRENLLQKTVESIKGGEDRFELGLPSTTEAEGVSFSFVGPGLRRRYPDLLLRHYTEAMGAKLANISTETLSDHKIVSQFDDDRPSMSWTLLKSIVGSISLNQERYAINDGQWYRIDDTFRQSVEQEFANCVKDWDTAQPDPIRKHYDKNKNGKLEREKRSTTRG
;
A
#
# COMPACT_ATOMS: atom_id res chain seq x y z
N MET A 1 21.60 12.96 -18.24
CA MET A 1 20.50 12.53 -19.16
C MET A 1 19.15 12.94 -18.56
N ALA A 2 18.02 12.76 -19.24
CA ALA A 2 16.72 12.95 -18.59
C ALA A 2 16.54 11.85 -17.52
N ARG A 3 16.02 12.19 -16.33
CA ARG A 3 15.75 11.18 -15.30
C ARG A 3 14.55 10.33 -15.73
N SER A 4 14.70 9.02 -15.65
CA SER A 4 13.68 8.02 -15.94
C SER A 4 13.24 7.32 -14.66
N SER A 5 12.01 6.82 -14.64
CA SER A 5 11.50 5.98 -13.55
C SER A 5 11.06 4.62 -14.06
N TYR A 6 11.43 3.57 -13.34
CA TYR A 6 11.01 2.20 -13.62
C TYR A 6 10.40 1.56 -12.38
N THR A 7 9.26 0.88 -12.54
CA THR A 7 8.58 0.17 -11.44
C THR A 7 8.70 -1.32 -11.67
N LEU A 8 9.27 -2.02 -10.68
CA LEU A 8 9.61 -3.44 -10.71
C LEU A 8 8.83 -4.21 -9.65
N TYR A 9 8.48 -5.44 -9.98
CA TYR A 9 7.88 -6.44 -9.08
C TYR A 9 8.72 -7.71 -9.12
N LEU A 10 8.88 -8.37 -7.98
CA LEU A 10 9.57 -9.66 -7.87
C LEU A 10 8.54 -10.80 -7.77
N ALA A 11 8.63 -11.76 -8.69
CA ALA A 11 7.83 -12.98 -8.65
C ALA A 11 8.27 -13.89 -7.49
N LYS A 12 7.34 -14.65 -6.91
CA LYS A 12 7.62 -15.62 -5.83
C LYS A 12 8.34 -16.86 -6.32
N ASP A 13 8.13 -17.23 -7.58
CA ASP A 13 8.59 -18.46 -8.18
C ASP A 13 8.75 -18.28 -9.70
N VAL A 14 9.68 -19.03 -10.29
CA VAL A 14 9.92 -19.02 -11.74
C VAL A 14 8.89 -19.92 -12.43
N ARG A 15 8.21 -19.35 -13.44
CA ARG A 15 7.18 -20.03 -14.24
C ARG A 15 7.64 -20.25 -15.68
N GLY A 16 7.26 -21.40 -16.23
CA GLY A 16 7.51 -21.73 -17.64
C GLY A 16 6.72 -20.82 -18.58
N ASP A 17 5.46 -20.54 -18.28
CA ASP A 17 4.64 -19.60 -19.04
C ASP A 17 4.52 -18.24 -18.31
N PHE A 18 4.90 -17.17 -18.97
CA PHE A 18 4.81 -15.81 -18.44
C PHE A 18 3.38 -15.28 -18.36
N SER A 19 2.42 -15.89 -19.05
CA SER A 19 1.01 -15.54 -18.90
C SER A 19 0.47 -15.85 -17.50
N GLU A 20 1.10 -16.77 -16.76
CA GLU A 20 0.72 -17.14 -15.39
C GLU A 20 0.93 -16.02 -14.36
N TYR A 21 1.70 -14.98 -14.69
CA TYR A 21 1.86 -13.79 -13.86
C TYR A 21 0.75 -12.76 -14.06
N LEU A 22 -0.14 -12.97 -15.04
CA LEU A 22 -1.20 -12.05 -15.39
C LEU A 22 -2.54 -12.49 -14.79
N THR A 23 -3.41 -11.52 -14.55
CA THR A 23 -4.79 -11.78 -14.12
C THR A 23 -5.57 -12.55 -15.19
N GLU A 24 -6.60 -13.29 -14.80
CA GLU A 24 -7.50 -13.98 -15.73
C GLU A 24 -8.06 -13.04 -16.82
N ASN A 25 -8.44 -11.82 -16.43
CA ASN A 25 -8.92 -10.79 -17.36
C ASN A 25 -7.86 -10.37 -18.39
N ALA A 26 -6.58 -10.33 -18.00
CA ALA A 26 -5.49 -10.03 -18.92
C ALA A 26 -5.21 -11.24 -19.83
N THR A 27 -5.23 -12.46 -19.28
CA THR A 27 -4.99 -13.70 -20.03
C THR A 27 -6.03 -13.92 -21.12
N VAL A 28 -7.32 -13.66 -20.86
CA VAL A 28 -8.39 -13.75 -21.88
C VAL A 28 -8.18 -12.79 -23.06
N ARG A 29 -7.43 -11.70 -22.85
CA ARG A 29 -7.13 -10.71 -23.90
C ARG A 29 -5.91 -11.09 -24.74
N ILE A 30 -5.13 -12.09 -24.34
CA ILE A 30 -3.98 -12.57 -25.12
C ILE A 30 -4.48 -13.13 -26.45
N GLY A 31 -3.83 -12.75 -27.55
CA GLY A 31 -4.20 -13.16 -28.92
C GLY A 31 -5.36 -12.35 -29.53
N THR A 32 -5.97 -11.42 -28.78
CA THR A 32 -6.97 -10.50 -29.35
C THR A 32 -6.30 -9.38 -30.16
N SER A 33 -7.07 -8.67 -30.99
CA SER A 33 -6.57 -7.56 -31.84
C SER A 33 -5.96 -6.39 -31.05
N GLY A 34 -6.29 -6.26 -29.77
CA GLY A 34 -5.74 -5.26 -28.86
C GLY A 34 -4.47 -5.70 -28.13
N HIS A 35 -3.98 -6.92 -28.35
CA HIS A 35 -2.81 -7.47 -27.67
C HIS A 35 -1.62 -7.63 -28.62
N GLN A 36 -0.42 -7.34 -28.10
CA GLN A 36 0.84 -7.67 -28.75
C GLN A 36 1.72 -8.40 -27.74
N GLN A 37 2.44 -9.42 -28.22
CA GLN A 37 3.46 -10.12 -27.46
C GLN A 37 4.76 -10.04 -28.25
N ILE A 38 5.81 -9.51 -27.61
CA ILE A 38 7.08 -9.22 -28.26
C ILE A 38 8.19 -9.79 -27.38
N ASN A 39 9.03 -10.65 -27.95
CA ASN A 39 10.24 -11.10 -27.27
C ASN A 39 11.24 -9.93 -27.23
N VAL A 40 11.83 -9.70 -26.05
CA VAL A 40 12.81 -8.64 -25.84
C VAL A 40 14.18 -9.29 -25.70
N PRO A 41 14.98 -9.37 -26.78
CA PRO A 41 16.31 -9.97 -26.70
C PRO A 41 17.22 -9.13 -25.81
N ASN A 42 18.25 -9.77 -25.24
CA ASN A 42 19.27 -9.12 -24.40
C ASN A 42 18.74 -8.45 -23.12
N PHE A 43 17.58 -8.87 -22.63
CA PHE A 43 17.02 -8.42 -21.36
C PHE A 43 16.88 -9.63 -20.42
N GLY A 44 18.01 -10.06 -19.84
CA GLY A 44 18.08 -11.34 -19.10
C GLY A 44 18.14 -12.57 -20.01
N GLU A 45 17.91 -13.75 -19.44
CA GLU A 45 17.87 -15.03 -20.16
C GLU A 45 16.64 -15.14 -21.05
N ARG A 46 15.50 -14.59 -20.59
CA ARG A 46 14.25 -14.58 -21.34
C ARG A 46 13.41 -13.39 -20.94
N ALA A 47 12.97 -12.59 -21.90
CA ALA A 47 12.03 -11.50 -21.65
C ALA A 47 10.94 -11.39 -22.71
N VAL A 48 9.72 -11.10 -22.25
CA VAL A 48 8.54 -10.92 -23.09
C VAL A 48 7.79 -9.67 -22.64
N LEU A 49 7.56 -8.78 -23.60
CA LEU A 49 6.70 -7.61 -23.45
C LEU A 49 5.28 -7.96 -23.91
N HIS A 50 4.31 -7.82 -23.02
CA HIS A 50 2.90 -7.83 -23.38
C HIS A 50 2.38 -6.40 -23.42
N VAL A 51 1.81 -5.99 -24.54
CA VAL A 51 1.15 -4.68 -24.71
C VAL A 51 -0.34 -4.91 -24.91
N PHE A 52 -1.15 -4.21 -24.13
CA PHE A 52 -2.61 -4.28 -24.14
C PHE A 52 -3.20 -2.91 -24.45
N ARG A 53 -3.98 -2.84 -25.52
CA ARG A 53 -4.73 -1.64 -25.95
C ARG A 53 -6.20 -1.85 -25.67
N THR A 54 -6.88 -0.79 -25.26
CA THR A 54 -8.34 -0.81 -25.15
C THR A 54 -8.98 -0.40 -26.46
N ALA A 55 -10.25 -0.77 -26.64
CA ALA A 55 -11.07 -0.20 -27.70
C ALA A 55 -11.15 1.33 -27.55
N SER A 56 -11.29 2.01 -28.69
CA SER A 56 -11.55 3.45 -28.75
C SER A 56 -12.94 3.72 -28.17
N ASP A 57 -13.05 4.57 -27.15
CA ASP A 57 -14.35 5.11 -26.72
C ASP A 57 -14.21 6.56 -26.26
N ALA A 58 -15.31 7.31 -26.40
CA ALA A 58 -15.41 8.65 -25.87
C ALA A 58 -15.55 8.61 -24.33
N PRO A 59 -14.89 9.52 -23.60
CA PRO A 59 -15.00 9.63 -22.15
C PRO A 59 -16.45 9.70 -21.65
N PRO A 60 -16.81 9.06 -20.52
CA PRO A 60 -18.17 9.16 -19.97
C PRO A 60 -18.62 10.60 -19.68
N TRP A 61 -17.72 11.47 -19.19
CA TRP A 61 -18.05 12.87 -18.92
C TRP A 61 -18.40 13.65 -20.21
N MET A 62 -17.79 13.31 -21.34
CA MET A 62 -18.11 13.93 -22.62
C MET A 62 -19.49 13.52 -23.12
N LYS A 63 -19.84 12.24 -22.99
CA LYS A 63 -21.18 11.74 -23.31
C LYS A 63 -22.24 12.47 -22.47
N LYS A 64 -21.96 12.71 -21.18
CA LYS A 64 -22.81 13.51 -20.29
C LYS A 64 -22.91 14.97 -20.74
N LEU A 65 -21.78 15.66 -20.98
CA LEU A 65 -21.79 17.08 -21.39
C LEU A 65 -22.47 17.29 -22.75
N LYS A 66 -22.30 16.37 -23.70
CA LYS A 66 -22.94 16.40 -25.02
C LYS A 66 -24.47 16.51 -24.93
N THR A 67 -25.09 15.98 -23.86
CA THR A 67 -26.54 16.11 -23.63
C THR A 67 -27.00 17.55 -23.37
N ARG A 68 -26.09 18.39 -22.85
CA ARG A 68 -26.35 19.80 -22.55
C ARG A 68 -25.74 20.75 -23.57
N VAL A 69 -24.66 20.34 -24.23
CA VAL A 69 -23.89 21.10 -25.22
C VAL A 69 -23.82 20.27 -26.51
N PRO A 70 -24.88 20.27 -27.35
CA PRO A 70 -24.96 19.42 -28.55
C PRO A 70 -23.83 19.66 -29.56
N GLU A 71 -23.27 20.87 -29.59
CA GLU A 71 -22.14 21.28 -30.42
C GLU A 71 -20.79 20.67 -29.99
N LEU A 72 -20.68 20.10 -28.78
CA LEU A 72 -19.44 19.51 -28.27
C LEU A 72 -18.98 18.36 -29.16
N VAL A 73 -17.85 18.46 -29.85
CA VAL A 73 -17.32 17.36 -30.67
C VAL A 73 -16.71 16.29 -29.78
N LEU A 74 -17.11 15.02 -29.98
CA LEU A 74 -16.53 13.91 -29.22
C LEU A 74 -15.16 13.54 -29.78
N PHE A 75 -14.17 13.32 -28.90
CA PHE A 75 -12.90 12.71 -29.26
C PHE A 75 -12.80 11.33 -28.62
N GLU A 76 -12.22 10.39 -29.37
CA GLU A 76 -11.96 9.05 -28.87
C GLU A 76 -10.64 9.03 -28.10
N ARG A 77 -10.57 8.19 -27.07
CA ARG A 77 -9.31 7.87 -26.42
C ARG A 77 -8.98 6.40 -26.58
N ARG A 78 -7.68 6.14 -26.72
CA ARG A 78 -7.10 4.81 -26.64
C ARG A 78 -6.10 4.81 -25.51
N SER A 79 -6.35 4.00 -24.48
CA SER A 79 -5.35 3.75 -23.45
C SER A 79 -4.56 2.49 -23.81
N GLY A 80 -3.30 2.48 -23.39
CA GLY A 80 -2.39 1.35 -23.53
C GLY A 80 -1.76 1.06 -22.16
N ALA A 81 -1.56 -0.21 -21.89
CA ALA A 81 -0.81 -0.70 -20.75
C ALA A 81 0.18 -1.76 -21.22
N ALA A 82 1.34 -1.85 -20.59
CA ALA A 82 2.30 -2.89 -20.92
C ALA A 82 2.97 -3.46 -19.68
N VAL A 83 3.38 -4.72 -19.81
CA VAL A 83 4.15 -5.46 -18.80
C VAL A 83 5.30 -6.17 -19.49
N LEU A 84 6.53 -5.90 -19.04
CA LEU A 84 7.72 -6.62 -19.46
C LEU A 84 8.05 -7.63 -18.36
N ILE A 85 7.97 -8.91 -18.68
CA ILE A 85 8.29 -10.01 -17.77
C ILE A 85 9.64 -10.55 -18.20
N ALA A 86 10.60 -10.59 -17.28
CA ALA A 86 11.98 -10.97 -17.55
C ALA A 86 12.49 -11.96 -16.51
N GLU A 87 13.08 -13.04 -17.00
CA GLU A 87 13.90 -13.98 -16.22
C GLU A 87 15.34 -13.45 -16.24
N VAL A 88 15.88 -13.20 -15.04
CA VAL A 88 17.24 -12.70 -14.80
C VAL A 88 17.88 -13.54 -13.71
N GLY A 89 18.80 -14.42 -14.10
CA GLY A 89 19.37 -15.44 -13.23
C GLY A 89 18.29 -16.40 -12.72
N ALA A 90 18.17 -16.54 -11.40
CA ALA A 90 17.17 -17.39 -10.76
C ALA A 90 15.85 -16.65 -10.42
N ASN A 91 15.70 -15.40 -10.87
CA ASN A 91 14.58 -14.54 -10.48
C ASN A 91 13.75 -14.15 -11.69
N VAL A 92 12.45 -13.98 -11.50
CA VAL A 92 11.58 -13.33 -12.48
C VAL A 92 11.16 -11.96 -11.95
N VAL A 93 11.44 -10.93 -12.74
CA VAL A 93 11.12 -9.54 -12.46
C VAL A 93 10.16 -9.02 -13.51
N VAL A 94 9.20 -8.21 -13.07
CA VAL A 94 8.18 -7.63 -13.96
C VAL A 94 8.22 -6.11 -13.88
N LEU A 95 8.32 -5.47 -15.04
CA LEU A 95 8.24 -4.03 -15.18
C LEU A 95 6.87 -3.65 -15.72
N THR A 96 6.25 -2.65 -15.11
CA THR A 96 4.92 -2.18 -15.49
C THR A 96 4.98 -0.80 -16.11
N PHE A 97 4.24 -0.60 -17.20
CA PHE A 97 4.13 0.68 -17.90
C PHE A 97 2.67 1.13 -17.91
N ALA A 98 2.45 2.42 -17.65
CA ALA A 98 1.12 3.00 -17.45
C ALA A 98 0.29 2.18 -16.44
N HIS A 99 -0.88 1.68 -16.84
CA HIS A 99 -1.75 0.85 -15.99
C HIS A 99 -1.38 -0.65 -16.02
N GLY A 100 -0.17 -1.01 -16.46
CA GLY A 100 0.27 -2.42 -16.57
C GLY A 100 0.22 -3.19 -15.25
N TRP A 101 0.35 -2.50 -14.12
CA TRP A 101 0.23 -3.11 -12.79
C TRP A 101 -1.15 -3.73 -12.54
N MET A 102 -2.21 -3.21 -13.18
CA MET A 102 -3.56 -3.79 -13.09
C MET A 102 -3.69 -5.15 -13.80
N LEU A 103 -2.72 -5.49 -14.65
CA LEU A 103 -2.71 -6.73 -15.42
C LEU A 103 -2.08 -7.88 -14.62
N LEU A 104 -1.37 -7.60 -13.52
CA LEU A 104 -0.62 -8.57 -12.75
C LEU A 104 -1.51 -9.35 -11.78
N ASP A 105 -1.36 -10.67 -11.73
CA ASP A 105 -1.90 -11.46 -10.60
C ASP A 105 -1.00 -11.26 -9.39
N GLU A 106 -1.41 -10.35 -8.51
CA GLU A 106 -0.69 -10.04 -7.28
C GLU A 106 -0.34 -11.28 -6.44
N LYS A 107 -1.11 -12.37 -6.48
CA LYS A 107 -0.79 -13.57 -5.68
C LYS A 107 0.57 -14.17 -6.03
N LYS A 108 1.06 -13.92 -7.26
CA LYS A 108 2.33 -14.43 -7.80
C LYS A 108 3.54 -13.58 -7.41
N PHE A 109 3.34 -12.41 -6.81
CA PHE A 109 4.43 -11.49 -6.47
C PHE A 109 4.64 -11.36 -4.96
N VAL A 110 5.90 -11.16 -4.58
CA VAL A 110 6.32 -10.90 -3.20
C VAL A 110 5.70 -9.58 -2.72
N ALA A 111 5.11 -9.58 -1.52
CA ALA A 111 4.24 -8.49 -1.08
C ALA A 111 4.99 -7.28 -0.49
N ASP A 112 6.19 -7.53 0.02
CA ASP A 112 7.07 -6.61 0.73
C ASP A 112 8.40 -6.38 0.00
N PHE A 113 8.51 -6.85 -1.24
CA PHE A 113 9.74 -6.78 -2.05
C PHE A 113 10.31 -5.36 -2.11
N GLY A 114 9.53 -4.40 -2.61
CA GLY A 114 10.02 -3.04 -2.77
C GLY A 114 10.34 -2.36 -1.44
N LEU A 115 9.55 -2.64 -0.39
CA LEU A 115 9.75 -2.10 0.94
C LEU A 115 11.06 -2.62 1.55
N LEU A 116 11.32 -3.93 1.46
CA LEU A 116 12.55 -4.54 1.95
C LEU A 116 13.79 -4.10 1.16
N VAL A 117 13.69 -3.94 -0.16
CA VAL A 117 14.77 -3.30 -0.93
C VAL A 117 15.00 -1.87 -0.45
N ALA A 118 13.93 -1.11 -0.23
CA ALA A 118 14.05 0.28 0.17
C ALA A 118 14.73 0.45 1.52
N VAL A 119 14.40 -0.34 2.53
CA VAL A 119 14.98 -0.19 3.87
C VAL A 119 16.44 -0.61 3.93
N ASN A 120 16.86 -1.51 3.03
CA ASN A 120 18.26 -1.91 2.89
C ASN A 120 19.08 -0.93 2.03
N ALA A 121 18.45 -0.15 1.15
CA ALA A 121 19.14 0.75 0.23
C ALA A 121 19.08 2.24 0.64
N LEU A 122 18.01 2.68 1.31
CA LEU A 122 17.79 4.08 1.68
C LEU A 122 18.72 4.54 2.79
N ASP A 123 19.15 5.80 2.69
CA ASP A 123 19.75 6.52 3.81
C ASP A 123 18.61 6.95 4.75
N SER A 124 18.59 6.41 5.97
CA SER A 124 17.55 6.70 6.97
C SER A 124 17.45 8.19 7.33
N SER A 125 18.47 9.00 7.04
CA SER A 125 18.49 10.45 7.24
C SER A 125 17.91 11.25 6.06
N LYS A 126 17.66 10.62 4.91
CA LYS A 126 17.31 11.26 3.63
C LYS A 126 15.98 10.80 3.03
N LEU A 127 14.99 10.58 3.89
CA LEU A 127 13.64 10.22 3.46
C LEU A 127 12.83 11.45 3.03
N LYS A 128 11.89 11.22 2.11
CA LYS A 128 11.00 12.25 1.54
C LYS A 128 9.52 11.96 1.79
N ARG A 129 9.14 10.68 1.81
CA ARG A 129 7.76 10.24 2.04
C ARG A 129 7.73 8.94 2.81
N LEU A 130 6.82 8.86 3.76
CA LEU A 130 6.45 7.66 4.49
C LEU A 130 4.93 7.51 4.44
N GLU A 131 4.47 6.30 4.11
CA GLU A 131 3.07 5.92 4.27
C GLU A 131 2.97 4.79 5.29
N ARG A 132 2.02 4.92 6.19
CA ARG A 132 1.76 3.97 7.27
C ARG A 132 0.28 3.66 7.39
N SER A 133 -0.02 2.52 7.98
CA SER A 133 -1.35 2.18 8.48
C SER A 133 -1.23 1.84 9.95
N ASN A 134 -1.93 2.59 10.79
CA ASN A 134 -2.04 2.26 12.19
C ASN A 134 -3.05 1.12 12.35
N LEU A 135 -2.58 0.01 12.91
CA LEU A 135 -3.36 -1.21 13.04
C LEU A 135 -4.34 -1.16 14.22
N GLY A 136 -4.19 -0.20 15.14
CA GLY A 136 -5.01 -0.06 16.33
C GLY A 136 -6.34 0.66 16.06
N ASP A 137 -6.33 1.70 15.23
CA ASP A 137 -7.47 2.56 14.93
C ASP A 137 -7.89 2.55 13.45
N ALA A 138 -7.28 1.67 12.64
CA ALA A 138 -7.55 1.52 11.20
C ALA A 138 -7.26 2.79 10.37
N MET A 139 -6.46 3.74 10.88
CA MET A 139 -6.12 4.96 10.16
C MET A 139 -4.93 4.77 9.22
N GLN A 140 -5.02 5.36 8.03
CA GLN A 140 -3.89 5.47 7.10
C GLN A 140 -3.30 6.88 7.20
N GLY A 141 -1.97 6.96 7.23
CA GLY A 141 -1.25 8.21 7.33
C GLY A 141 -0.21 8.34 6.21
N VAL A 142 -0.19 9.51 5.58
CA VAL A 142 0.88 9.89 4.66
C VAL A 142 1.62 11.08 5.26
N ALA A 143 2.92 10.91 5.48
CA ALA A 143 3.80 11.98 5.92
C ALA A 143 4.80 12.29 4.80
N GLN A 144 4.85 13.56 4.38
CA GLN A 144 5.72 14.03 3.32
C GLN A 144 6.48 15.27 3.77
N SER A 145 7.72 15.38 3.32
CA SER A 145 8.53 16.57 3.53
C SER A 145 9.07 17.08 2.19
N PRO A 146 9.01 18.41 1.93
CA PRO A 146 9.68 19.00 0.77
C PRO A 146 11.20 18.92 0.86
N PHE A 147 11.73 18.67 2.07
CA PHE A 147 13.15 18.46 2.33
C PHE A 147 13.41 17.02 2.77
N GLN A 148 14.64 16.57 2.61
CA GLN A 148 15.10 15.32 3.21
C GLN A 148 14.98 15.37 4.75
N ARG A 149 14.50 14.26 5.33
CA ARG A 149 14.28 14.12 6.76
C ARG A 149 14.72 12.75 7.25
N ASP A 150 15.13 12.73 8.51
CA ASP A 150 15.36 11.50 9.25
C ASP A 150 14.06 10.72 9.46
N PHE A 151 14.15 9.39 9.40
CA PHE A 151 13.04 8.47 9.59
C PHE A 151 12.23 8.74 10.86
N ARG A 152 12.88 9.03 12.00
CA ARG A 152 12.20 9.32 13.27
C ARG A 152 11.37 10.60 13.22
N SER A 153 11.70 11.52 12.31
CA SER A 153 10.97 12.78 12.14
C SER A 153 9.58 12.59 11.51
N PHE A 154 9.30 11.42 10.93
CA PHE A 154 7.98 11.09 10.38
C PHE A 154 6.97 10.66 11.45
N GLY A 155 7.40 10.58 12.72
CA GLY A 155 6.51 10.46 13.89
C GLY A 155 5.82 9.11 14.00
N ILE A 156 6.53 8.03 13.68
CA ILE A 156 6.05 6.64 13.76
C ILE A 156 5.78 6.29 15.22
N ASP A 157 4.60 5.73 15.47
CA ASP A 157 4.29 5.05 16.73
C ASP A 157 4.78 3.60 16.58
N ASP A 158 5.96 3.35 17.14
CA ASP A 158 6.75 2.13 16.93
C ASP A 158 5.96 0.83 17.19
N ALA A 159 4.90 0.85 18.02
CA ALA A 159 4.16 -0.37 18.37
C ALA A 159 2.99 -0.74 17.43
N LEU A 160 2.39 0.22 16.72
CA LEU A 160 1.12 0.00 15.99
C LEU A 160 1.16 0.40 14.52
N ASP A 161 2.22 1.08 14.08
CA ASP A 161 2.31 1.58 12.71
C ASP A 161 2.96 0.55 11.78
N LEU A 162 2.15 0.01 10.88
CA LEU A 162 2.65 -0.75 9.74
C LEU A 162 3.11 0.22 8.65
N VAL A 163 4.42 0.33 8.43
CA VAL A 163 4.95 1.09 7.29
C VAL A 163 4.64 0.34 6.00
N ARG A 164 4.03 1.04 5.04
CA ARG A 164 3.57 0.51 3.75
C ARG A 164 4.41 0.97 2.58
N LYS A 165 4.93 2.20 2.68
CA LYS A 165 5.72 2.83 1.61
C LYS A 165 6.78 3.74 2.18
N LEU A 166 7.98 3.66 1.61
CA LEU A 166 9.10 4.56 1.90
C LEU A 166 9.66 5.11 0.60
N SER A 167 10.03 6.38 0.60
CA SER A 167 10.69 7.04 -0.52
C SER A 167 11.80 7.94 -0.01
N GLY A 168 12.95 7.91 -0.70
CA GLY A 168 14.12 8.71 -0.30
C GLY A 168 15.28 8.58 -1.26
N GLU A 169 16.41 9.11 -0.81
CA GLU A 169 17.71 8.91 -1.44
C GLU A 169 18.43 7.72 -0.83
N THR A 170 19.20 7.02 -1.65
CA THR A 170 19.96 5.86 -1.24
C THR A 170 21.22 6.24 -0.47
N SER A 171 21.75 5.26 0.26
CA SER A 171 23.03 5.36 0.94
C SER A 171 24.18 5.53 -0.06
N GLN A 172 25.27 6.15 0.39
CA GLN A 172 26.46 6.34 -0.44
C GLN A 172 26.99 4.98 -0.94
N GLY A 173 27.31 4.91 -2.23
CA GLY A 173 27.81 3.68 -2.88
C GLY A 173 26.74 2.76 -3.47
N SER A 174 25.45 3.07 -3.29
CA SER A 174 24.36 2.41 -4.02
C SER A 174 24.40 2.76 -5.51
N SER A 175 24.16 1.79 -6.39
CA SER A 175 24.00 2.05 -7.83
C SER A 175 22.66 2.72 -8.16
N LEU A 176 21.72 2.67 -7.20
CA LEU A 176 20.41 3.27 -7.30
C LEU A 176 20.44 4.71 -6.75
N ASP A 177 19.92 5.70 -7.46
CA ASP A 177 19.81 7.11 -7.04
C ASP A 177 18.71 7.37 -5.98
N THR A 178 17.46 7.37 -6.43
CA THR A 178 16.27 7.54 -5.59
C THR A 178 15.35 6.38 -5.85
N LEU A 179 14.68 5.93 -4.79
CA LEU A 179 13.73 4.84 -4.92
C LEU A 179 12.51 5.07 -4.04
N THR A 180 11.43 4.39 -4.39
CA THR A 180 10.23 4.27 -3.59
C THR A 180 9.90 2.79 -3.46
N GLY A 181 9.95 2.29 -2.24
CA GLY A 181 9.63 0.91 -1.91
C GLY A 181 8.24 0.80 -1.31
N ALA A 182 7.45 -0.13 -1.83
CA ALA A 182 6.22 -0.63 -1.24
C ALA A 182 6.09 -2.11 -1.63
N ARG A 183 4.94 -2.53 -2.16
CA ARG A 183 4.82 -3.83 -2.83
C ARG A 183 5.75 -3.95 -4.05
N SER A 184 5.81 -2.89 -4.84
CA SER A 184 6.77 -2.73 -5.94
C SER A 184 7.93 -1.83 -5.55
N LEU A 185 9.02 -1.95 -6.29
CA LEU A 185 10.14 -1.03 -6.22
C LEU A 185 10.07 -0.07 -7.40
N LYS A 186 9.95 1.23 -7.14
CA LYS A 186 10.13 2.26 -8.17
C LYS A 186 11.50 2.89 -8.01
N ILE A 187 12.38 2.74 -9.00
CA ILE A 187 13.68 3.41 -9.06
C ILE A 187 13.59 4.65 -9.95
N THR A 188 14.31 5.71 -9.63
CA THR A 188 14.34 6.96 -10.41
C THR A 188 15.74 7.57 -10.42
N GLY A 189 16.28 7.78 -11.62
CA GLY A 189 17.66 8.19 -11.84
C GLY A 189 17.97 8.34 -13.33
N GLU A 190 19.25 8.44 -13.66
CA GLU A 190 19.71 8.50 -15.05
C GLU A 190 19.86 7.09 -15.64
N TYR A 191 18.73 6.40 -15.85
CA TYR A 191 18.68 5.06 -16.43
C TYR A 191 17.99 5.06 -17.79
N VAL A 192 18.46 4.21 -18.68
CA VAL A 192 17.71 3.68 -19.82
C VAL A 192 17.24 2.25 -19.53
N LEU A 193 16.39 1.70 -20.40
CA LEU A 193 15.81 0.37 -20.19
C LEU A 193 16.88 -0.72 -20.15
N ASP A 194 17.93 -0.60 -20.98
CA ASP A 194 19.03 -1.56 -21.08
C ASP A 194 19.95 -1.58 -19.86
N ASP A 195 19.85 -0.57 -18.98
CA ASP A 195 20.61 -0.54 -17.72
C ASP A 195 19.99 -1.43 -16.65
N LEU A 196 18.74 -1.90 -16.82
CA LEU A 196 18.00 -2.59 -15.78
C LEU A 196 18.43 -4.05 -15.54
N PRO A 197 18.70 -4.89 -16.57
CA PRO A 197 19.12 -6.27 -16.34
C PRO A 197 20.36 -6.39 -15.43
N PRO A 198 21.42 -5.57 -15.58
CA PRO A 198 22.56 -5.57 -14.66
C PRO A 198 22.23 -5.16 -13.22
N LEU A 199 21.20 -4.34 -12.99
CA LEU A 199 20.80 -3.88 -11.66
C LEU A 199 19.95 -4.90 -10.90
N ILE A 200 19.28 -5.82 -11.60
CA ILE A 200 18.37 -6.79 -10.97
C ILE A 200 19.06 -7.67 -9.91
N PRO A 201 20.27 -8.24 -10.14
CA PRO A 201 20.98 -8.99 -9.10
C PRO A 201 21.25 -8.19 -7.83
N GLU A 202 21.66 -6.92 -7.96
CA GLU A 202 21.86 -6.04 -6.79
C GLU A 202 20.55 -5.78 -6.05
N ILE A 203 19.47 -5.49 -6.77
CA ILE A 203 18.13 -5.30 -6.20
C ILE A 203 17.66 -6.55 -5.44
N VAL A 204 17.89 -7.74 -5.99
CA VAL A 204 17.53 -9.00 -5.31
C VAL A 204 18.38 -9.23 -4.06
N ASN A 205 19.67 -8.90 -4.09
CA ASN A 205 20.53 -8.99 -2.90
C ASN A 205 20.05 -8.03 -1.80
N LEU A 206 19.67 -6.80 -2.14
CA LEU A 206 19.08 -5.85 -1.20
C LEU A 206 17.77 -6.35 -0.60
N TYR A 207 16.92 -7.03 -1.38
CA TYR A 207 15.71 -7.66 -0.86
C TYR A 207 16.02 -8.76 0.17
N GLN A 208 17.07 -9.55 -0.05
CA GLN A 208 17.46 -10.66 0.82
C GLN A 208 18.24 -10.21 2.07
N SER A 209 18.81 -9.01 2.06
CA SER A 209 19.61 -8.50 3.17
C SER A 209 18.78 -8.22 4.43
N LYS A 210 19.43 -8.34 5.59
CA LYS A 210 18.92 -7.96 6.91
C LYS A 210 19.67 -6.76 7.51
N ASP A 211 20.51 -6.09 6.72
CA ASP A 211 21.34 -4.99 7.19
C ASP A 211 20.52 -3.81 7.74
N TYR A 212 19.29 -3.61 7.24
CA TYR A 212 18.35 -2.61 7.77
C TYR A 212 18.08 -2.76 9.27
N GLN A 213 18.24 -3.96 9.85
CA GLN A 213 18.06 -4.20 11.28
C GLN A 213 19.10 -3.47 12.14
N ASN A 214 20.23 -3.08 11.56
CA ASN A 214 21.26 -2.26 12.21
C ASN A 214 20.99 -0.75 12.10
N THR A 215 19.82 -0.36 11.58
CA THR A 215 19.42 1.03 11.34
C THR A 215 18.11 1.34 12.08
N PRO A 216 17.65 2.61 12.09
CA PRO A 216 16.32 2.95 12.60
C PRO A 216 15.16 2.17 11.96
N PHE A 217 15.36 1.56 10.78
CA PHE A 217 14.34 0.73 10.13
C PHE A 217 14.05 -0.60 10.84
N SER A 218 14.83 -0.99 11.86
CA SER A 218 14.56 -2.17 12.69
C SER A 218 13.15 -2.19 13.30
N VAL A 219 12.53 -1.02 13.51
CA VAL A 219 11.13 -0.87 13.97
C VAL A 219 10.13 -1.63 13.10
N LEU A 220 10.43 -1.83 11.81
CA LEU A 220 9.55 -2.52 10.87
C LEU A 220 9.30 -3.98 11.25
N ASP A 221 10.20 -4.57 12.04
CA ASP A 221 10.07 -5.96 12.50
C ASP A 221 9.10 -6.10 13.69
N PHE A 222 8.54 -5.01 14.22
CA PHE A 222 7.58 -5.02 15.35
C PHE A 222 6.17 -5.46 14.92
N VAL A 223 5.81 -5.20 13.67
CA VAL A 223 4.54 -5.62 13.08
C VAL A 223 4.82 -6.70 12.04
N ARG A 224 4.63 -7.97 12.42
CA ARG A 224 5.00 -9.11 11.56
C ARG A 224 3.79 -9.75 10.90
N PRO A 225 3.87 -10.10 9.61
CA PRO A 225 2.82 -10.88 8.98
C PRO A 225 2.69 -12.26 9.64
N VAL A 226 1.45 -12.70 9.86
CA VAL A 226 1.16 -14.05 10.35
C VAL A 226 1.39 -15.04 9.20
N VAL A 227 2.50 -15.78 9.25
CA VAL A 227 2.87 -16.77 8.24
C VAL A 227 2.17 -18.12 8.44
N ASP A 228 1.79 -18.45 9.68
CA ASP A 228 1.10 -19.69 10.03
C ASP A 228 -0.29 -19.74 9.39
N ARG A 229 -0.50 -20.77 8.56
CA ARG A 229 -1.75 -20.94 7.81
C ARG A 229 -2.93 -21.27 8.71
N VAL A 230 -2.74 -22.13 9.71
CA VAL A 230 -3.81 -22.57 10.62
C VAL A 230 -4.27 -21.40 11.48
N LEU A 231 -3.33 -20.60 11.99
CA LEU A 231 -3.64 -19.39 12.73
C LEU A 231 -4.37 -18.36 11.87
N ARG A 232 -3.93 -18.12 10.63
CA ARG A 232 -4.64 -17.24 9.69
C ARG A 232 -6.07 -17.72 9.44
N GLU A 233 -6.28 -19.00 9.20
CA GLU A 233 -7.62 -19.56 8.96
C GLU A 233 -8.51 -19.41 10.21
N ASN A 234 -7.97 -19.61 11.40
CA ASN A 234 -8.68 -19.36 12.66
C ASN A 234 -9.07 -17.88 12.84
N LEU A 235 -8.15 -16.94 12.58
CA LEU A 235 -8.42 -15.51 12.64
C LEU A 235 -9.49 -15.07 11.63
N LEU A 236 -9.47 -15.63 10.42
CA LEU A 236 -10.52 -15.40 9.41
C LEU A 236 -11.88 -15.94 9.84
N GLN A 237 -11.90 -17.13 10.44
CA GLN A 237 -13.13 -17.72 10.96
C GLN A 237 -13.75 -16.85 12.07
N LYS A 238 -12.92 -16.36 13.00
CA LYS A 238 -13.34 -15.41 14.04
C LYS A 238 -13.84 -14.08 13.48
N THR A 239 -13.25 -13.61 12.38
CA THR A 239 -13.72 -12.41 11.66
C THR A 239 -15.14 -12.62 11.12
N VAL A 240 -15.38 -13.77 10.50
CA VAL A 240 -16.70 -14.15 10.00
C VAL A 240 -17.74 -14.20 11.12
N GLU A 241 -17.39 -14.81 12.26
CA GLU A 241 -18.25 -14.88 13.44
C GLU A 241 -18.58 -13.48 13.99
N SER A 242 -17.58 -12.61 14.09
CA SER A 242 -17.72 -11.22 14.54
C SER A 242 -18.66 -10.41 13.62
N ILE A 243 -18.50 -10.53 12.30
CA ILE A 243 -19.37 -9.86 11.31
C ILE A 243 -20.81 -10.40 11.39
N LYS A 244 -21.00 -11.71 11.57
CA LYS A 244 -22.34 -12.30 11.75
C LYS A 244 -23.00 -11.85 13.05
N GLY A 245 -22.21 -11.71 14.11
CA GLY A 245 -22.65 -11.26 15.43
C GLY A 245 -22.95 -9.76 15.49
N GLY A 246 -22.55 -8.98 14.48
CA GLY A 246 -22.70 -7.53 14.48
C GLY A 246 -21.80 -6.84 15.51
N GLU A 247 -20.61 -7.39 15.78
CA GLU A 247 -19.65 -6.78 16.68
C GLU A 247 -18.89 -5.63 15.98
N ASP A 248 -18.64 -4.54 16.71
CA ASP A 248 -17.93 -3.35 16.21
C ASP A 248 -16.39 -3.53 16.22
N ARG A 249 -15.89 -4.67 15.72
CA ARG A 249 -14.45 -5.00 15.67
C ARG A 249 -13.82 -4.80 14.31
N PHE A 250 -14.64 -4.77 13.27
CA PHE A 250 -14.21 -4.73 11.88
C PHE A 250 -14.98 -3.67 11.12
N GLU A 251 -14.29 -3.02 10.20
CA GLU A 251 -14.87 -2.11 9.23
C GLU A 251 -14.33 -2.38 7.84
N LEU A 252 -14.91 -1.71 6.85
CA LEU A 252 -14.43 -1.74 5.48
C LEU A 252 -13.61 -0.49 5.15
N GLY A 253 -12.37 -0.69 4.74
CA GLY A 253 -11.47 0.34 4.23
C GLY A 253 -10.99 0.02 2.82
N LEU A 254 -10.65 1.04 2.03
CA LEU A 254 -9.99 0.81 0.75
C LEU A 254 -8.53 0.42 0.98
N PRO A 255 -8.00 -0.53 0.18
CA PRO A 255 -6.61 -0.93 0.33
C PRO A 255 -5.64 0.23 0.14
N SER A 256 -4.55 0.22 0.92
CA SER A 256 -3.56 1.31 1.02
C SER A 256 -2.88 1.69 -0.30
N THR A 257 -2.99 0.85 -1.33
CA THR A 257 -2.50 1.11 -2.70
C THR A 257 -3.36 2.09 -3.50
N THR A 258 -4.46 2.60 -2.94
CA THR A 258 -5.47 3.38 -3.67
C THR A 258 -5.43 4.85 -3.24
N GLU A 259 -4.91 5.74 -4.08
CA GLU A 259 -4.91 7.20 -3.84
C GLU A 259 -6.27 7.87 -4.17
N ALA A 260 -7.34 7.10 -4.29
CA ALA A 260 -8.57 7.53 -4.94
C ALA A 260 -9.77 7.44 -4.01
N GLU A 261 -10.42 8.57 -3.76
CA GLU A 261 -11.76 8.63 -3.19
C GLU A 261 -12.75 8.18 -4.27
N GLY A 262 -13.30 6.97 -4.12
CA GLY A 262 -14.41 6.52 -4.94
C GLY A 262 -15.63 7.41 -4.74
N VAL A 263 -16.35 7.72 -5.81
CA VAL A 263 -17.60 8.50 -5.73
C VAL A 263 -18.80 7.62 -5.40
N SER A 264 -18.69 6.31 -5.63
CA SER A 264 -19.63 5.34 -5.07
C SER A 264 -19.03 3.96 -4.98
N PHE A 265 -19.59 3.15 -4.09
CA PHE A 265 -19.21 1.77 -3.83
C PHE A 265 -20.38 0.84 -4.12
N SER A 266 -20.09 -0.34 -4.62
CA SER A 266 -21.06 -1.42 -4.76
C SER A 266 -20.45 -2.74 -4.36
N PHE A 267 -21.27 -3.64 -3.82
CA PHE A 267 -20.84 -4.99 -3.48
C PHE A 267 -21.24 -5.95 -4.61
N VAL A 268 -20.34 -6.84 -4.98
CA VAL A 268 -20.57 -7.88 -6.00
C VAL A 268 -20.57 -9.24 -5.31
N GLY A 269 -21.72 -9.91 -5.43
CA GLY A 269 -22.04 -11.22 -4.87
C GLY A 269 -23.51 -11.57 -5.15
N PRO A 270 -24.04 -12.74 -4.76
CA PRO A 270 -25.41 -13.15 -5.08
C PRO A 270 -26.50 -12.25 -4.47
N GLY A 271 -27.03 -11.33 -5.28
CA GLY A 271 -28.13 -10.42 -4.90
C GLY A 271 -27.70 -9.01 -4.49
N LEU A 272 -26.40 -8.71 -4.52
CA LEU A 272 -25.86 -7.40 -4.17
C LEU A 272 -25.77 -6.53 -5.44
N ARG A 273 -26.62 -5.50 -5.56
CA ARG A 273 -26.65 -4.59 -6.74
C ARG A 273 -26.79 -3.10 -6.40
N ARG A 274 -26.90 -2.76 -5.12
CA ARG A 274 -27.08 -1.37 -4.67
C ARG A 274 -25.75 -0.62 -4.69
N ARG A 275 -25.81 0.68 -4.96
CA ARG A 275 -24.68 1.61 -4.81
C ARG A 275 -24.83 2.42 -3.53
N TYR A 276 -23.70 2.70 -2.90
CA TYR A 276 -23.59 3.47 -1.67
C TYR A 276 -22.60 4.62 -1.86
N PRO A 277 -22.84 5.79 -1.27
CA PRO A 277 -21.87 6.89 -1.29
C PRO A 277 -20.63 6.56 -0.46
N ASP A 278 -20.82 5.85 0.66
CA ASP A 278 -19.76 5.53 1.61
C ASP A 278 -19.50 4.01 1.65
N LEU A 279 -18.25 3.64 1.90
CA LEU A 279 -17.84 2.26 2.12
C LEU A 279 -17.99 1.92 3.61
N LEU A 280 -19.03 1.17 3.95
CA LEU A 280 -19.35 0.84 5.34
C LEU A 280 -19.73 -0.62 5.46
N LEU A 281 -19.24 -1.31 6.50
CA LEU A 281 -19.56 -2.72 6.70
C LEU A 281 -21.07 -2.96 6.88
N ARG A 282 -21.76 -2.03 7.55
CA ARG A 282 -23.23 -2.10 7.72
C ARG A 282 -24.00 -2.20 6.40
N HIS A 283 -23.54 -1.51 5.35
CA HIS A 283 -24.21 -1.57 4.04
C HIS A 283 -24.05 -2.94 3.38
N TYR A 284 -22.95 -3.63 3.65
CA TYR A 284 -22.76 -5.01 3.23
C TYR A 284 -23.67 -5.95 4.00
N THR A 285 -23.68 -5.87 5.34
CA THR A 285 -24.49 -6.77 6.18
C THR A 285 -25.99 -6.60 5.95
N GLU A 286 -26.47 -5.35 5.81
CA GLU A 286 -27.85 -5.03 5.41
C GLU A 286 -28.21 -5.64 4.05
N ALA A 287 -27.32 -5.50 3.06
CA ALA A 287 -27.56 -6.03 1.72
C ALA A 287 -27.54 -7.56 1.65
N MET A 288 -26.81 -8.22 2.57
CA MET A 288 -26.83 -9.68 2.71
C MET A 288 -28.14 -10.19 3.34
N GLY A 289 -28.77 -9.41 4.22
CA GLY A 289 -30.02 -9.78 4.88
C GLY A 289 -29.95 -11.18 5.51
N ALA A 290 -30.95 -12.03 5.25
CA ALA A 290 -30.97 -13.41 5.77
C ALA A 290 -29.78 -14.28 5.31
N LYS A 291 -29.11 -13.94 4.20
CA LYS A 291 -27.94 -14.68 3.72
C LYS A 291 -26.70 -14.42 4.58
N LEU A 292 -26.71 -13.42 5.45
CA LEU A 292 -25.62 -13.13 6.37
C LEU A 292 -25.27 -14.35 7.23
N ALA A 293 -26.25 -15.15 7.63
CA ALA A 293 -26.02 -16.39 8.40
C ALA A 293 -25.10 -17.39 7.69
N ASN A 294 -25.04 -17.34 6.35
CA ASN A 294 -24.31 -18.29 5.53
C ASN A 294 -22.93 -17.80 5.07
N ILE A 295 -22.50 -16.59 5.46
CA ILE A 295 -21.18 -16.10 5.05
C ILE A 295 -20.07 -17.00 5.63
N SER A 296 -19.00 -17.17 4.86
CA SER A 296 -17.82 -17.99 5.18
C SER A 296 -16.54 -17.22 4.89
N THR A 297 -15.39 -17.80 5.23
CA THR A 297 -14.07 -17.24 4.87
C THR A 297 -13.89 -17.17 3.34
N GLU A 298 -14.46 -18.13 2.61
CA GLU A 298 -14.54 -18.12 1.15
C GLU A 298 -15.39 -16.95 0.64
N THR A 299 -16.52 -16.66 1.29
CA THR A 299 -17.35 -15.49 0.96
C THR A 299 -16.55 -14.18 1.02
N LEU A 300 -15.67 -14.02 2.01
CA LEU A 300 -14.80 -12.84 2.12
C LEU A 300 -13.80 -12.76 0.95
N SER A 301 -13.36 -13.89 0.43
CA SER A 301 -12.40 -13.97 -0.69
C SER A 301 -13.07 -13.74 -2.05
N ASP A 302 -14.33 -14.15 -2.18
CA ASP A 302 -15.07 -14.14 -3.43
C ASP A 302 -15.82 -12.84 -3.66
N HIS A 303 -16.54 -12.36 -2.64
CA HIS A 303 -17.30 -11.12 -2.75
C HIS A 303 -16.35 -9.95 -2.99
N LYS A 304 -16.77 -9.03 -3.87
CA LYS A 304 -15.96 -7.86 -4.23
C LYS A 304 -16.63 -6.56 -3.80
N ILE A 305 -15.80 -5.56 -3.50
CA ILE A 305 -16.17 -4.16 -3.48
C ILE A 305 -15.71 -3.57 -4.79
N VAL A 306 -16.61 -2.90 -5.51
CA VAL A 306 -16.29 -2.13 -6.72
C VAL A 306 -16.42 -0.65 -6.41
N SER A 307 -15.33 0.08 -6.58
CA SER A 307 -15.31 1.53 -6.50
C SER A 307 -15.45 2.12 -7.91
N GLN A 308 -16.36 3.08 -8.03
CA GLN A 308 -16.51 3.90 -9.24
C GLN A 308 -15.92 5.27 -8.98
N PHE A 309 -15.10 5.74 -9.92
CA PHE A 309 -14.57 7.09 -9.91
C PHE A 309 -15.42 7.99 -10.81
N ASP A 310 -15.48 9.27 -10.49
CA ASP A 310 -16.09 10.30 -11.34
C ASP A 310 -15.18 10.77 -12.47
N ASP A 311 -13.88 10.46 -12.37
CA ASP A 311 -12.90 10.65 -13.42
C ASP A 311 -12.84 9.47 -14.40
N ASP A 312 -11.89 9.55 -15.32
CA ASP A 312 -11.74 8.60 -16.42
C ASP A 312 -11.00 7.31 -16.05
N ARG A 313 -10.76 7.06 -14.75
CA ARG A 313 -10.13 5.82 -14.30
C ARG A 313 -11.10 4.65 -14.47
N PRO A 314 -10.60 3.46 -14.86
CA PRO A 314 -11.43 2.27 -14.84
C PRO A 314 -11.90 2.00 -13.40
N SER A 315 -13.11 1.43 -13.27
CA SER A 315 -13.59 0.97 -11.96
C SER A 315 -12.60 -0.02 -11.37
N MET A 316 -12.27 0.15 -10.09
CA MET A 316 -11.39 -0.77 -9.38
C MET A 316 -12.23 -1.70 -8.51
N SER A 317 -11.74 -2.93 -8.31
CA SER A 317 -12.41 -3.90 -7.47
C SER A 317 -11.45 -4.62 -6.55
N TRP A 318 -11.86 -4.85 -5.30
CA TRP A 318 -11.10 -5.60 -4.31
C TRP A 318 -11.98 -6.67 -3.68
N THR A 319 -11.36 -7.72 -3.16
CA THR A 319 -12.10 -8.68 -2.34
C THR A 319 -12.57 -8.00 -1.06
N LEU A 320 -13.66 -8.51 -0.49
CA LEU A 320 -14.10 -8.08 0.84
C LEU A 320 -12.97 -8.30 1.85
N LEU A 321 -12.28 -9.44 1.78
CA LEU A 321 -11.11 -9.77 2.60
C LEU A 321 -10.02 -8.69 2.53
N LYS A 322 -9.69 -8.20 1.33
CA LYS A 322 -8.68 -7.13 1.18
C LYS A 322 -9.12 -5.81 1.80
N SER A 323 -10.41 -5.61 1.94
CA SER A 323 -11.00 -4.36 2.41
C SER A 323 -11.38 -4.42 3.90
N ILE A 324 -11.26 -5.57 4.55
CA ILE A 324 -11.52 -5.68 5.99
C ILE A 324 -10.34 -5.08 6.75
N VAL A 325 -10.66 -4.17 7.66
CA VAL A 325 -9.73 -3.64 8.66
C VAL A 325 -10.30 -3.87 10.05
N GLY A 326 -9.47 -4.29 10.99
CA GLY A 326 -9.89 -4.54 12.35
C GLY A 326 -8.87 -5.35 13.13
N SER A 327 -9.21 -5.74 14.37
CA SER A 327 -8.30 -6.50 15.21
C SER A 327 -9.02 -7.55 16.08
N ILE A 328 -8.28 -8.60 16.42
CA ILE A 328 -8.69 -9.69 17.30
C ILE A 328 -7.63 -9.85 18.39
N SER A 329 -8.08 -10.03 19.62
CA SER A 329 -7.23 -10.53 20.71
C SER A 329 -7.44 -12.03 20.88
N LEU A 330 -6.37 -12.81 20.82
CA LEU A 330 -6.40 -14.26 20.94
C LEU A 330 -5.21 -14.72 21.81
N ASN A 331 -5.48 -15.47 22.87
CA ASN A 331 -4.45 -16.00 23.78
C ASN A 331 -3.46 -14.92 24.31
N GLN A 332 -3.98 -13.75 24.68
CA GLN A 332 -3.19 -12.58 25.15
C GLN A 332 -2.29 -11.93 24.09
N GLU A 333 -2.36 -12.35 22.83
CA GLU A 333 -1.71 -11.65 21.71
C GLU A 333 -2.75 -10.87 20.91
N ARG A 334 -2.34 -9.70 20.39
CA ARG A 334 -3.15 -8.91 19.47
C ARG A 334 -2.77 -9.16 18.02
N TYR A 335 -3.81 -9.33 17.20
CA TYR A 335 -3.73 -9.52 15.77
C TYR A 335 -4.55 -8.45 15.07
N ALA A 336 -4.04 -7.90 13.98
CA ALA A 336 -4.78 -6.95 13.16
C ALA A 336 -4.76 -7.38 11.70
N ILE A 337 -5.86 -7.11 10.99
CA ILE A 337 -5.99 -7.37 9.57
C ILE A 337 -5.99 -6.06 8.81
N ASN A 338 -5.19 -6.02 7.75
CA ASN A 338 -5.15 -4.90 6.81
C ASN A 338 -4.69 -5.41 5.43
N ASP A 339 -5.26 -4.87 4.35
CA ASP A 339 -5.02 -5.31 2.96
C ASP A 339 -5.14 -6.84 2.76
N GLY A 340 -6.01 -7.49 3.53
CA GLY A 340 -6.23 -8.94 3.49
C GLY A 340 -5.11 -9.79 4.10
N GLN A 341 -4.18 -9.17 4.82
CA GLN A 341 -3.11 -9.84 5.55
C GLN A 341 -3.27 -9.65 7.05
N TRP A 342 -3.03 -10.72 7.80
CA TRP A 342 -2.97 -10.67 9.25
C TRP A 342 -1.56 -10.32 9.71
N TYR A 343 -1.48 -9.47 10.71
CA TYR A 343 -0.26 -9.08 11.38
C TYR A 343 -0.38 -9.40 12.85
N ARG A 344 0.70 -9.92 13.44
CA ARG A 344 0.86 -10.02 14.88
C ARG A 344 1.53 -8.74 15.37
N ILE A 345 0.95 -8.15 16.39
CA ILE A 345 1.50 -6.99 17.10
C ILE A 345 2.23 -7.57 18.33
N ASP A 346 3.54 -7.29 18.44
CA ASP A 346 4.34 -7.81 19.57
C ASP A 346 4.02 -7.06 20.87
N ASP A 347 3.10 -7.60 21.66
CA ASP A 347 2.67 -7.04 22.95
C ASP A 347 3.81 -7.06 24.01
N THR A 348 4.80 -7.96 23.88
CA THR A 348 5.93 -8.03 24.82
C THR A 348 6.85 -6.82 24.65
N PHE A 349 7.07 -6.40 23.41
CA PHE A 349 7.86 -5.21 23.12
C PHE A 349 7.10 -3.91 23.42
N ARG A 350 5.79 -3.85 23.14
CA ARG A 350 4.93 -2.73 23.58
C ARG A 350 5.07 -2.51 25.09
N GLN A 351 4.97 -3.59 25.86
CA GLN A 351 5.17 -3.54 27.31
C GLN A 351 6.59 -3.11 27.68
N SER A 352 7.63 -3.54 26.96
CA SER A 352 9.00 -3.08 27.25
C SER A 352 9.21 -1.59 26.95
N VAL A 353 8.61 -1.05 25.87
CA VAL A 353 8.68 0.39 25.54
C VAL A 353 7.85 1.21 26.52
N GLU A 354 6.64 0.78 26.87
CA GLU A 354 5.84 1.42 27.92
C GLU A 354 6.56 1.41 29.25
N GLN A 355 7.25 0.31 29.59
CA GLN A 355 8.03 0.20 30.81
C GLN A 355 9.29 1.07 30.77
N GLU A 356 10.03 1.13 29.66
CA GLU A 356 11.17 2.03 29.49
C GLU A 356 10.74 3.49 29.57
N PHE A 357 9.64 3.85 28.91
CA PHE A 357 9.05 5.17 29.01
C PHE A 357 8.67 5.48 30.46
N ALA A 358 7.94 4.59 31.14
CA ALA A 358 7.59 4.74 32.54
C ALA A 358 8.82 4.88 33.45
N ASN A 359 9.91 4.16 33.15
CA ASN A 359 11.18 4.27 33.87
C ASN A 359 11.91 5.60 33.59
N CYS A 360 11.68 6.21 32.42
CA CYS A 360 12.21 7.52 32.06
C CYS A 360 11.33 8.68 32.57
N VAL A 361 10.04 8.43 32.83
CA VAL A 361 9.14 9.37 33.49
C VAL A 361 9.59 9.51 34.94
N LYS A 362 10.29 10.62 35.20
CA LYS A 362 10.57 11.07 36.56
C LYS A 362 9.55 12.12 36.94
N ASP A 363 9.03 12.01 38.17
CA ASP A 363 8.36 13.14 38.78
C ASP A 363 9.31 14.33 38.82
N TRP A 364 8.76 15.52 38.64
CA TRP A 364 9.55 16.73 38.78
C TRP A 364 10.04 16.84 40.22
N ASP A 365 11.36 16.93 40.44
CA ASP A 365 11.93 17.17 41.78
C ASP A 365 11.44 18.49 42.40
N THR A 366 10.88 19.39 41.59
CA THR A 366 10.28 20.67 41.97
C THR A 366 8.89 20.84 41.33
N ALA A 367 8.22 21.98 41.55
CA ALA A 367 7.00 22.31 40.81
C ALA A 367 7.20 22.14 39.30
N GLN A 368 6.17 21.62 38.60
CA GLN A 368 6.14 21.44 37.15
C GLN A 368 6.63 22.73 36.45
N PRO A 369 7.65 22.67 35.58
CA PRO A 369 8.16 23.85 34.94
C PRO A 369 7.09 24.49 34.05
N ASP A 370 7.09 25.82 34.04
CA ASP A 370 6.19 26.61 33.22
C ASP A 370 6.37 26.24 31.73
N PRO A 371 5.28 25.97 30.99
CA PRO A 371 5.35 25.62 29.58
C PRO A 371 6.04 26.74 28.79
N ILE A 372 6.84 26.35 27.80
CA ILE A 372 7.58 27.31 26.97
C ILE A 372 6.69 27.73 25.81
N ARG A 373 6.40 29.02 25.70
CA ARG A 373 5.63 29.60 24.60
C ARG A 373 6.55 30.41 23.70
N LYS A 374 6.39 30.25 22.39
CA LYS A 374 7.14 31.01 21.38
C LYS A 374 6.39 32.31 21.11
N HIS A 375 6.95 33.43 21.55
CA HIS A 375 6.39 34.76 21.30
C HIS A 375 7.09 35.39 20.10
N TYR A 376 6.33 35.86 19.12
CA TYR A 376 6.85 36.58 17.97
C TYR A 376 6.75 38.08 18.21
N ASP A 377 7.84 38.81 18.02
CA ASP A 377 7.80 40.28 18.00
C ASP A 377 7.14 40.80 16.71
N LYS A 378 6.92 42.12 16.64
CA LYS A 378 6.34 42.78 15.45
C LYS A 378 7.18 42.61 14.17
N ASN A 379 8.44 42.18 14.30
CA ASN A 379 9.38 41.91 13.21
C ASN A 379 9.49 40.41 12.90
N LYS A 380 8.60 39.56 13.45
CA LYS A 380 8.58 38.09 13.32
C LYS A 380 9.80 37.36 13.88
N ASN A 381 10.58 37.99 14.76
CA ASN A 381 11.61 37.27 15.51
C ASN A 381 10.96 36.51 16.67
N GLY A 382 11.11 35.19 16.67
CA GLY A 382 10.59 34.33 17.73
C GLY A 382 11.53 34.27 18.91
N LYS A 383 11.08 34.65 20.11
CA LYS A 383 11.74 34.34 21.38
C LYS A 383 10.96 33.27 22.14
N LEU A 384 11.69 32.34 22.75
CA LEU A 384 11.13 31.34 23.65
C LEU A 384 11.05 31.95 25.05
N GLU A 385 9.86 32.08 25.62
CA GLU A 385 9.64 32.59 26.97
C GLU A 385 8.84 31.57 27.80
N ARG A 386 9.13 31.49 29.10
CA ARG A 386 8.41 30.60 30.04
C ARG A 386 7.09 31.26 30.44
N GLU A 387 5.97 30.59 30.20
CA GLU A 387 4.63 31.09 30.49
C GLU A 387 4.29 30.83 31.97
N LYS A 388 4.48 31.84 32.84
CA LYS A 388 4.05 31.74 34.25
C LYS A 388 2.55 31.42 34.30
N ARG A 389 2.18 30.31 34.94
CA ARG A 389 0.75 29.96 35.13
C ARG A 389 0.00 31.12 35.77
N SER A 390 -1.01 31.62 35.07
CA SER A 390 -1.94 32.62 35.60
C SER A 390 -2.70 32.03 36.79
N THR A 391 -2.37 32.46 38.00
CA THR A 391 -3.25 32.27 39.16
C THR A 391 -4.44 33.22 39.02
N THR A 392 -5.43 32.80 38.24
CA THR A 392 -6.77 33.39 38.28
C THR A 392 -7.76 32.30 38.63
N ARG A 393 -7.89 32.04 39.94
CA ARG A 393 -9.17 31.62 40.49
C ARG A 393 -10.07 32.86 40.47
N GLY A 394 -11.09 32.83 39.63
CA GLY A 394 -12.27 33.68 39.67
C GLY A 394 -13.46 32.76 39.49
#